data_AF-A0AAD9QP02-F1
#
_entry.id   AF-A0AAD9QP02-F1
#
_cell.length_a   1.000
_cell.length_b   1.000
_cell.length_c   1.000
_cell.angle_alpha   90.00
_cell.angle_beta   90.00
_cell.angle_gamma   90.00
#
_symmetry.space_group_name_H-M   'P 1'
#
loop_
_entity.id
_entity.type
_entity.pdbx_description
1 polymer ?
#
loop_
_entity_poly.entity_id
_entity_poly.type
_entity_poly.pdbx_seq_one_letter_code
_entity_poly.pdbx_strand_id
1 'polypeptide(L)'
;MATAGQQTPPSTSERIDLSLNGLGEKKLSFPKEGNSAEVHETILVAFPALGEGYEILCAGEGRSKQLLLIPMPPNGFSVSYLQSVLGQAKGYLRPLQRDIVMETRQGSIASPDKKSHILPSQEDESEEVTCPKEEDECDNELLHHAWESKSGAEGRLMPSYNSSVVYTGMMKIMGKIIAHSIVQCGVGFPYLSLVCYWYLITGDVSKAISYGNTEDVRDIGYADLIHKLLDAKTDEDMALLVLNRQLLVESLMLHTILSKRKVLLDQLRKGLETLGVLEEAAKRPLMFESFFVSSDENLTSDKVKGSLTFPGDMDDDQVQTMAYFLQFVDECTKEDLKDLIRFITGSTPLPSSRKIEVQFDVTDGCIFASTCLMQIHLPSKFDTYDTLKMALTTVVLRDEKSSNAM
;
A
#
# COMPACT_ATOMS: atom_id res chain seq x y z
N MET A 1 -23.72 6.91 16.35
CA MET A 1 -24.80 6.04 15.83
C MET A 1 -25.85 6.93 15.20
N ALA A 2 -26.58 6.45 14.20
CA ALA A 2 -27.60 7.27 13.51
C ALA A 2 -29.03 6.82 13.78
N THR A 3 -29.23 5.62 14.33
CA THR A 3 -30.56 5.10 14.65
C THR A 3 -30.84 5.30 16.14
N ALA A 4 -31.96 5.93 16.47
CA ALA A 4 -32.35 6.23 17.85
C ALA A 4 -32.60 4.94 18.67
N GLY A 5 -33.09 3.89 18.01
CA GLY A 5 -33.41 2.60 18.64
C GLY A 5 -32.26 1.59 18.72
N GLN A 6 -31.05 1.92 18.24
CA GLN A 6 -29.98 0.92 18.13
C GLN A 6 -29.44 0.52 19.52
N GLN A 7 -29.41 -0.79 19.79
CA GLN A 7 -29.04 -1.38 21.09
C GLN A 7 -27.76 -2.22 21.05
N THR A 8 -27.07 -2.27 19.93
CA THR A 8 -25.80 -2.97 19.75
C THR A 8 -24.76 -2.03 19.15
N PRO A 9 -23.46 -2.22 19.43
CA PRO A 9 -22.40 -1.45 18.80
C PRO A 9 -22.52 -1.55 17.27
N PRO A 10 -22.26 -0.45 16.55
CA PRO A 10 -22.29 -0.47 15.10
C PRO A 10 -21.37 -1.56 14.55
N SER A 11 -21.88 -2.34 13.59
CA SER A 11 -21.11 -3.31 12.83
C SER A 11 -19.98 -2.60 12.05
N THR A 12 -19.03 -3.36 11.51
CA THR A 12 -17.94 -2.77 10.73
C THR A 12 -18.47 -1.94 9.56
N SER A 13 -19.54 -2.39 8.87
CA SER A 13 -20.16 -1.63 7.78
C SER A 13 -20.81 -0.34 8.28
N GLU A 14 -21.61 -0.42 9.36
CA GLU A 14 -22.30 0.75 9.90
C GLU A 14 -21.31 1.81 10.43
N ARG A 15 -20.16 1.41 10.97
CA ARG A 15 -19.11 2.34 11.39
C ARG A 15 -18.53 3.11 10.20
N ILE A 16 -18.41 2.46 9.05
CA ILE A 16 -17.94 3.09 7.81
C ILE A 16 -18.97 4.13 7.36
N ASP A 17 -20.24 3.76 7.28
CA ASP A 17 -21.32 4.67 6.85
C ASP A 17 -21.46 5.87 7.79
N LEU A 18 -21.37 5.63 9.11
CA LEU A 18 -21.34 6.69 10.12
C LEU A 18 -20.15 7.64 9.92
N SER A 19 -18.94 7.10 9.67
CA SER A 19 -17.75 7.92 9.45
C SER A 19 -17.88 8.81 8.22
N LEU A 20 -18.38 8.26 7.10
CA LEU A 20 -18.62 9.01 5.86
C LEU A 20 -19.63 10.15 6.04
N ASN A 21 -20.56 10.01 6.99
CA ASN A 21 -21.56 11.03 7.33
C ASN A 21 -21.14 11.91 8.53
N GLY A 22 -19.85 11.90 8.92
CA GLY A 22 -19.33 12.73 10.02
C GLY A 22 -19.72 12.28 11.43
N LEU A 23 -20.36 11.11 11.56
CA LEU A 23 -20.88 10.48 12.79
C LEU A 23 -20.03 9.28 13.28
N GLY A 24 -18.83 9.12 12.73
CA GLY A 24 -17.88 8.04 13.07
C GLY A 24 -17.25 8.17 14.46
N GLU A 25 -16.31 7.28 14.77
CA GLU A 25 -15.59 7.32 16.05
C GLU A 25 -14.71 8.58 16.13
N LYS A 26 -14.88 9.38 17.20
CA LYS A 26 -14.05 10.58 17.48
C LYS A 26 -13.54 10.55 18.91
N LYS A 27 -12.31 11.00 19.11
CA LYS A 27 -11.73 11.21 20.45
C LYS A 27 -12.09 12.63 20.91
N LEU A 28 -12.84 12.73 22.00
CA LEU A 28 -13.21 14.00 22.62
C LEU A 28 -12.32 14.28 23.83
N SER A 29 -11.86 15.52 23.96
CA SER A 29 -11.09 16.00 25.11
C SER A 29 -11.94 17.02 25.85
N PHE A 30 -12.13 16.82 27.16
CA PHE A 30 -12.92 17.70 28.01
C PHE A 30 -12.03 18.41 29.04
N PRO A 31 -12.43 19.59 29.53
CA PRO A 31 -11.83 20.22 30.70
C PRO A 31 -11.90 19.30 31.93
N LYS A 32 -10.86 19.31 32.77
CA LYS A 32 -10.74 18.38 33.92
C LYS A 32 -11.94 18.43 34.88
N GLU A 33 -12.48 19.62 35.12
CA GLU A 33 -13.64 19.87 35.98
C GLU A 33 -14.88 20.29 35.15
N GLY A 34 -15.00 19.77 33.93
CA GLY A 34 -16.02 20.23 33.00
C GLY A 34 -17.45 19.92 33.46
N ASN A 35 -18.31 20.94 33.39
CA ASN A 35 -19.72 20.85 33.76
C ASN A 35 -20.58 20.31 32.60
N SER A 36 -21.89 20.13 32.82
CA SER A 36 -22.78 19.57 31.80
C SER A 36 -22.90 20.41 30.53
N ALA A 37 -22.77 21.74 30.61
CA ALA A 37 -22.86 22.59 29.43
C ALA A 37 -21.62 22.41 28.55
N GLU A 38 -20.43 22.36 29.15
CA GLU A 38 -19.16 22.15 28.44
C GLU A 38 -19.09 20.77 27.79
N VAL A 39 -19.57 19.72 28.47
CA VAL A 39 -19.65 18.37 27.88
C VAL A 39 -20.61 18.36 26.69
N HIS A 40 -21.76 19.02 26.83
CA HIS A 40 -22.76 19.11 25.77
C HIS A 40 -22.24 19.87 24.55
N GLU A 41 -21.64 21.04 24.77
CA GLU A 41 -21.02 21.85 23.72
C GLU A 41 -19.93 21.07 22.99
N THR A 42 -19.03 20.41 23.73
CA THR A 42 -17.95 19.60 23.13
C THR A 42 -18.50 18.47 22.26
N ILE A 43 -19.58 17.82 22.69
CA ILE A 43 -20.23 16.76 21.90
C ILE A 43 -20.88 17.33 20.64
N LEU A 44 -21.58 18.46 20.72
CA LEU A 44 -22.25 19.06 19.56
C LEU A 44 -21.27 19.67 18.56
N VAL A 45 -20.16 20.24 19.01
CA VAL A 45 -19.07 20.68 18.12
C VAL A 45 -18.52 19.49 17.35
N ALA A 46 -18.34 18.34 17.99
CA ALA A 46 -17.86 17.14 17.33
C ALA A 46 -18.92 16.44 16.48
N PHE A 47 -20.19 16.51 16.87
CA PHE A 47 -21.30 15.82 16.21
C PHE A 47 -22.53 16.75 16.05
N PRO A 48 -22.49 17.70 15.11
CA PRO A 48 -23.54 18.72 14.96
C PRO A 48 -24.93 18.14 14.68
N ALA A 49 -25.00 16.99 14.01
CA ALA A 49 -26.25 16.29 13.71
C ALA A 49 -26.99 15.76 14.95
N LEU A 50 -26.38 15.82 16.15
CA LEU A 50 -27.02 15.49 17.43
C LEU A 50 -27.68 16.69 18.12
N GLY A 51 -27.83 17.83 17.43
CA GLY A 51 -28.37 19.07 18.00
C GLY A 51 -29.79 18.97 18.59
N GLU A 52 -30.59 17.99 18.13
CA GLU A 52 -31.93 17.69 18.68
C GLU A 52 -31.90 16.83 19.97
N GLY A 53 -30.71 16.48 20.46
CA GLY A 53 -30.50 15.69 21.67
C GLY A 53 -30.00 14.28 21.39
N TYR A 54 -29.29 13.73 22.37
CA TYR A 54 -28.62 12.43 22.27
C TYR A 54 -28.63 11.68 23.60
N GLU A 55 -28.42 10.37 23.49
CA GLU A 55 -28.18 9.49 24.62
C GLU A 55 -26.74 8.96 24.58
N ILE A 56 -26.17 8.69 25.76
CA ILE A 56 -24.85 8.08 25.91
C ILE A 56 -25.05 6.63 26.40
N LEU A 57 -24.41 5.70 25.72
CA LEU A 57 -24.45 4.27 26.05
C LEU A 57 -23.04 3.72 26.28
N CYS A 58 -22.93 2.67 27.07
CA CYS A 58 -21.71 1.87 27.23
C CYS A 58 -21.95 0.43 26.80
N ALA A 59 -20.89 -0.31 26.48
CA ALA A 59 -21.02 -1.74 26.20
C ALA A 59 -21.17 -2.51 27.53
N GLY A 60 -22.19 -3.38 27.61
CA GLY A 60 -22.38 -4.26 28.77
C GLY A 60 -21.34 -5.38 28.85
N GLU A 61 -21.15 -5.92 30.05
CA GLU A 61 -20.22 -7.03 30.31
C GLU A 61 -20.81 -8.37 29.82
N GLY A 62 -20.17 -9.01 28.83
CA GLY A 62 -20.55 -10.35 28.35
C GLY A 62 -20.47 -10.54 26.83
N ARG A 63 -20.74 -11.77 26.35
CA ARG A 63 -20.67 -12.14 24.93
C ARG A 63 -21.71 -11.44 24.04
N SER A 64 -22.80 -10.94 24.63
CA SER A 64 -23.94 -10.32 23.94
C SER A 64 -23.62 -8.96 23.29
N LYS A 65 -22.55 -8.26 23.71
CA LYS A 65 -22.19 -6.90 23.25
C LYS A 65 -23.40 -5.95 23.20
N GLN A 66 -24.36 -6.04 24.11
CA GLN A 66 -25.49 -5.11 24.15
C GLN A 66 -25.05 -3.76 24.71
N LEU A 67 -25.60 -2.67 24.16
CA LEU A 67 -25.39 -1.31 24.68
C LEU A 67 -26.37 -1.02 25.81
N LEU A 68 -25.84 -0.54 26.93
CA LEU A 68 -26.58 -0.13 28.12
C LEU A 68 -26.62 1.39 28.18
N LEU A 69 -27.80 1.95 28.44
CA LEU A 69 -27.99 3.39 28.59
C LEU A 69 -27.29 3.89 29.86
N ILE A 70 -26.48 4.94 29.74
CA ILE A 70 -25.97 5.66 30.90
C ILE A 70 -27.06 6.67 31.32
N PRO A 71 -27.63 6.55 32.53
CA PRO A 71 -28.72 7.42 32.95
C PRO A 71 -28.24 8.85 33.09
N MET A 72 -29.04 9.81 32.62
CA MET A 72 -28.72 11.23 32.75
C MET A 72 -28.88 11.67 34.21
N PRO A 73 -27.84 12.24 34.85
CA PRO A 73 -27.97 12.83 36.17
C PRO A 73 -28.89 14.06 36.17
N PRO A 74 -29.48 14.45 37.32
CA PRO A 74 -30.35 15.63 37.42
C PRO A 74 -29.70 16.94 36.95
N ASN A 75 -28.37 17.04 37.06
CA ASN A 75 -27.58 18.21 36.64
C ASN A 75 -26.90 18.01 35.28
N GLY A 76 -27.30 16.98 34.52
CA GLY A 76 -26.70 16.59 33.25
C GLY A 76 -25.34 15.89 33.39
N PHE A 77 -24.68 15.64 32.25
CA PHE A 77 -23.44 14.86 32.20
C PHE A 77 -22.21 15.73 32.48
N SER A 78 -21.69 15.70 33.71
CA SER A 78 -20.36 16.26 34.03
C SER A 78 -19.22 15.31 33.66
N VAL A 79 -18.00 15.83 33.48
CA VAL A 79 -16.79 15.02 33.19
C VAL A 79 -16.51 14.00 34.29
N SER A 80 -16.61 14.39 35.57
CA SER A 80 -16.41 13.49 36.71
C SER A 80 -17.41 12.33 36.74
N TYR A 81 -18.69 12.61 36.46
CA TYR A 81 -19.71 11.58 36.31
C TYR A 81 -19.39 10.61 35.17
N LEU A 82 -19.10 11.13 33.97
CA LEU A 82 -18.77 10.29 32.81
C LEU A 82 -17.53 9.42 33.05
N GLN A 83 -16.49 9.96 33.71
CA GLN A 83 -15.32 9.19 34.12
C GLN A 83 -15.67 8.07 35.09
N SER A 84 -16.58 8.31 36.04
CA SER A 84 -16.99 7.29 37.02
C SER A 84 -17.74 6.12 36.41
N VAL A 85 -18.51 6.35 35.33
CA VAL A 85 -19.36 5.33 34.70
C VAL A 85 -18.72 4.68 33.46
N LEU A 86 -17.85 5.38 32.73
CA LEU A 86 -17.16 4.84 31.56
C LEU A 86 -15.74 4.34 31.88
N GLY A 87 -15.04 4.95 32.85
CA GLY A 87 -13.63 4.66 33.09
C GLY A 87 -12.79 4.81 31.81
N GLN A 88 -12.21 3.72 31.33
CA GLN A 88 -11.46 3.65 30.06
C GLN A 88 -12.29 3.13 28.88
N ALA A 89 -13.57 2.80 29.10
CA ALA A 89 -14.44 2.26 28.07
C ALA A 89 -14.91 3.33 27.08
N LYS A 90 -15.26 2.90 25.86
CA LYS A 90 -15.83 3.78 24.83
C LYS A 90 -17.30 4.09 25.14
N GLY A 91 -17.67 5.37 25.08
CA GLY A 91 -19.06 5.81 25.04
C GLY A 91 -19.61 5.79 23.62
N TYR A 92 -20.87 5.38 23.47
CA TYR A 92 -21.60 5.37 22.20
C TYR A 92 -22.69 6.44 22.24
N LEU A 93 -22.75 7.29 21.22
CA LEU A 93 -23.77 8.33 21.07
C LEU A 93 -24.82 7.89 20.05
N ARG A 94 -26.11 8.01 20.40
CA ARG A 94 -27.24 7.84 19.48
C ARG A 94 -28.21 9.02 19.58
N PRO A 95 -28.91 9.39 18.49
CA PRO A 95 -29.90 10.47 18.54
C PRO A 95 -31.08 10.08 19.43
N LEU A 96 -31.65 11.05 20.15
CA LEU A 96 -32.76 10.80 21.07
C LEU A 96 -34.13 10.84 20.36
N GLN A 97 -34.32 11.76 19.42
CA GLN A 97 -35.64 12.08 18.85
C GLN A 97 -35.98 11.28 17.58
N ARG A 98 -35.03 11.17 16.65
CA ARG A 98 -35.23 10.52 15.34
C ARG A 98 -33.93 10.02 14.74
N ASP A 99 -34.04 9.16 13.75
CA ASP A 99 -32.89 8.67 13.00
C ASP A 99 -32.24 9.80 12.17
N ILE A 100 -30.90 9.83 12.14
CA ILE A 100 -30.15 10.77 11.32
C ILE A 100 -30.07 10.22 9.90
N VAL A 101 -30.56 11.01 8.94
CA VAL A 101 -30.52 10.67 7.51
C VAL A 101 -29.06 10.66 7.05
N MET A 102 -28.61 9.50 6.54
CA MET A 102 -27.29 9.35 5.94
C MET A 102 -27.39 9.41 4.42
N GLU A 103 -26.43 10.08 3.77
CA GLU A 103 -26.31 10.06 2.31
C GLU A 103 -25.82 8.67 1.86
N THR A 104 -26.71 7.91 1.22
CA THR A 104 -26.35 6.65 0.57
C THR A 104 -26.05 6.93 -0.88
N ARG A 105 -24.78 6.91 -1.31
CA ARG A 105 -24.45 6.94 -2.75
C ARG A 105 -24.79 5.59 -3.37
N GLN A 106 -26.08 5.38 -3.69
CA GLN A 106 -26.51 4.29 -4.54
C GLN A 106 -26.08 4.60 -5.98
N GLY A 107 -25.21 3.76 -6.55
CA GLY A 107 -24.98 3.71 -7.98
C GLY A 107 -26.23 3.20 -8.68
N SER A 108 -27.10 4.11 -9.10
CA SER A 108 -28.21 3.80 -10.00
C SER A 108 -27.66 3.54 -11.40
N ILE A 109 -27.81 2.29 -11.85
CA ILE A 109 -27.64 1.85 -13.23
C ILE A 109 -28.71 2.54 -14.09
N ALA A 110 -28.31 3.36 -15.05
CA ALA A 110 -29.14 3.75 -16.18
C ALA A 110 -28.27 3.83 -17.45
N SER A 111 -28.64 3.00 -18.43
CA SER A 111 -28.06 2.94 -19.77
C SER A 111 -28.51 4.14 -20.64
N PRO A 112 -27.84 4.41 -21.78
CA PRO A 112 -27.75 5.73 -22.38
C PRO A 112 -28.87 5.98 -23.40
N ASP A 113 -29.33 7.24 -23.50
CA ASP A 113 -29.60 7.83 -24.81
C ASP A 113 -29.75 9.36 -24.82
N LYS A 114 -29.08 9.96 -25.82
CA LYS A 114 -29.32 11.23 -26.54
C LYS A 114 -29.17 12.60 -25.85
N LYS A 115 -28.00 13.20 -26.16
CA LYS A 115 -27.69 14.59 -26.61
C LYS A 115 -28.69 15.71 -26.26
N SER A 116 -28.17 16.74 -25.59
CA SER A 116 -28.21 18.10 -26.15
C SER A 116 -27.02 18.95 -25.68
N HIS A 117 -26.47 19.68 -26.63
CA HIS A 117 -25.44 20.72 -26.49
C HIS A 117 -25.89 21.82 -25.53
N ILE A 118 -25.05 22.19 -24.55
CA ILE A 118 -24.74 23.58 -24.16
C ILE A 118 -23.34 23.59 -23.53
N LEU A 119 -22.39 24.32 -24.14
CA LEU A 119 -21.11 24.70 -23.51
C LEU A 119 -21.38 25.83 -22.50
N PRO A 120 -20.62 25.88 -21.38
CA PRO A 120 -19.98 27.15 -21.08
C PRO A 120 -18.50 27.02 -20.69
N SER A 121 -17.73 27.93 -21.28
CA SER A 121 -16.54 28.63 -20.78
C SER A 121 -15.55 27.88 -19.89
N GLN A 122 -14.34 27.73 -20.46
CA GLN A 122 -13.08 27.53 -19.77
C GLN A 122 -12.86 28.64 -18.74
N GLU A 123 -12.66 28.26 -17.48
CA GLU A 123 -11.87 29.05 -16.54
C GLU A 123 -10.56 28.27 -16.32
N ASP A 124 -9.46 28.92 -16.74
CA ASP A 124 -8.09 28.55 -16.40
C ASP A 124 -7.92 28.67 -14.89
N GLU A 125 -7.70 27.53 -14.21
CA GLU A 125 -6.99 27.51 -12.93
C GLU A 125 -5.72 26.70 -13.12
N SER A 126 -4.66 27.40 -13.55
CA SER A 126 -3.28 26.96 -13.37
C SER A 126 -2.93 27.07 -11.88
N GLU A 127 -3.21 26.03 -11.11
CA GLU A 127 -2.56 25.85 -9.81
C GLU A 127 -1.15 25.29 -10.04
N GLU A 128 -0.18 26.18 -9.88
CA GLU A 128 1.24 25.92 -9.82
C GLU A 128 1.54 25.04 -8.59
N VAL A 129 1.68 23.72 -8.81
CA VAL A 129 2.10 22.79 -7.76
C VAL A 129 3.59 23.00 -7.50
N THR A 130 3.88 23.82 -6.50
CA THR A 130 5.23 23.95 -5.94
C THR A 130 5.61 22.63 -5.26
N CYS A 131 6.64 21.94 -5.76
CA CYS A 131 7.23 20.78 -5.08
C CYS A 131 7.78 21.18 -3.70
N PRO A 132 7.36 20.53 -2.59
CA PRO A 132 8.09 20.63 -1.34
C PRO A 132 9.48 20.00 -1.50
N LYS A 133 10.50 20.72 -1.02
CA LYS A 133 11.88 20.25 -0.97
C LYS A 133 12.08 19.33 0.24
N GLU A 134 12.80 18.24 0.00
CA GLU A 134 13.55 17.40 0.95
C GLU A 134 12.78 16.81 2.15
N GLU A 135 12.26 15.58 1.97
CA GLU A 135 11.90 14.66 3.06
C GLU A 135 12.35 13.22 2.72
N ASP A 136 13.63 13.00 2.43
CA ASP A 136 14.18 11.66 2.11
C ASP A 136 14.18 10.68 3.32
N GLU A 137 13.77 11.12 4.52
CA GLU A 137 13.74 10.28 5.72
C GLU A 137 12.35 9.69 6.03
N CYS A 138 11.26 10.20 5.44
CA CYS A 138 9.88 9.78 5.77
C CYS A 138 9.39 8.56 4.97
N ASP A 139 9.89 8.36 3.75
CA ASP A 139 9.36 7.34 2.83
C ASP A 139 9.72 5.90 3.23
N ASN A 140 10.81 5.69 3.96
CA ASN A 140 11.27 4.34 4.33
C ASN A 140 10.47 3.77 5.52
N GLU A 141 10.08 4.59 6.50
CA GLU A 141 9.27 4.14 7.65
C GLU A 141 7.85 3.72 7.23
N LEU A 142 7.26 4.41 6.26
CA LEU A 142 5.91 4.12 5.75
C LEU A 142 5.84 2.77 5.04
N LEU A 143 6.86 2.41 4.25
CA LEU A 143 6.95 1.11 3.58
C LEU A 143 7.12 -0.03 4.59
N HIS A 144 7.97 0.14 5.60
CA HIS A 144 8.17 -0.85 6.66
C HIS A 144 6.91 -1.08 7.51
N HIS A 145 6.09 -0.05 7.72
CA HIS A 145 4.82 -0.18 8.44
C HIS A 145 3.68 -0.76 7.59
N ALA A 146 3.71 -0.56 6.28
CA ALA A 146 2.68 -1.02 5.35
C ALA A 146 2.88 -2.48 4.91
N TRP A 147 4.11 -2.98 4.92
CA TRP A 147 4.48 -4.28 4.33
C TRP A 147 5.22 -5.19 5.31
N GLU A 148 4.79 -6.44 5.40
CA GLU A 148 5.48 -7.52 6.09
C GLU A 148 6.50 -8.16 5.15
N SER A 149 7.77 -8.17 5.58
CA SER A 149 8.84 -8.98 4.98
C SER A 149 9.22 -10.12 5.93
N LYS A 150 9.57 -11.29 5.37
CA LYS A 150 10.20 -12.37 6.15
C LYS A 150 11.70 -12.12 6.11
N SER A 151 12.38 -12.16 7.26
CA SER A 151 13.82 -11.92 7.35
C SER A 151 14.57 -12.72 6.28
N GLY A 152 15.28 -12.03 5.39
CA GLY A 152 16.07 -12.62 4.30
C GLY A 152 15.36 -12.88 2.96
N ALA A 153 14.08 -12.50 2.78
CA ALA A 153 13.37 -12.66 1.51
C ALA A 153 13.15 -11.31 0.81
N GLU A 154 14.16 -10.82 0.08
CA GLU A 154 13.97 -9.77 -0.93
C GLU A 154 12.95 -10.27 -1.97
N GLY A 155 11.81 -9.56 -2.14
CA GLY A 155 10.85 -9.88 -3.23
C GLY A 155 9.63 -10.73 -2.87
N ARG A 156 9.26 -10.85 -1.59
CA ARG A 156 7.97 -11.45 -1.17
C ARG A 156 7.31 -10.70 -0.02
N LEU A 157 7.01 -9.43 -0.24
CA LEU A 157 6.21 -8.58 0.63
C LEU A 157 4.74 -9.00 0.63
N MET A 158 4.13 -8.82 1.80
CA MET A 158 2.69 -8.97 2.00
C MET A 158 2.17 -7.77 2.77
N PRO A 159 0.94 -7.28 2.53
CA PRO A 159 0.43 -6.14 3.31
C PRO A 159 0.40 -6.45 4.81
N SER A 160 0.94 -5.55 5.63
CA SER A 160 0.83 -5.69 7.08
C SER A 160 -0.55 -5.27 7.55
N TYR A 161 -1.25 -6.17 8.24
CA TYR A 161 -2.53 -5.81 8.83
C TYR A 161 -2.35 -4.92 10.06
N ASN A 162 -2.62 -3.63 9.89
CA ASN A 162 -2.71 -2.68 10.98
C ASN A 162 -3.97 -1.82 10.82
N SER A 163 -4.67 -1.60 11.94
CA SER A 163 -5.89 -0.79 11.98
C SER A 163 -5.66 0.61 11.42
N SER A 164 -4.53 1.24 11.73
CA SER A 164 -4.19 2.56 11.20
C SER A 164 -4.09 2.55 9.68
N VAL A 165 -3.37 1.59 9.10
CA VAL A 165 -3.18 1.41 7.65
C VAL A 165 -4.52 1.21 6.93
N VAL A 166 -5.44 0.45 7.53
CA VAL A 166 -6.80 0.27 7.00
C VAL A 166 -7.59 1.59 7.02
N TYR A 167 -7.57 2.31 8.15
CA TYR A 167 -8.39 3.52 8.31
C TYR A 167 -7.89 4.72 7.51
N THR A 168 -6.57 4.86 7.34
CA THR A 168 -6.00 5.97 6.54
C THR A 168 -6.26 5.80 5.05
N GLY A 169 -6.65 4.59 4.61
CA GLY A 169 -6.78 4.27 3.18
C GLY A 169 -5.43 4.29 2.46
N MET A 170 -4.32 4.16 3.21
CA MET A 170 -2.96 4.24 2.67
C MET A 170 -2.73 3.26 1.52
N MET A 171 -3.28 2.04 1.61
CA MET A 171 -3.16 1.06 0.53
C MET A 171 -3.86 1.50 -0.76
N LYS A 172 -4.96 2.27 -0.67
CA LYS A 172 -5.59 2.83 -1.85
C LYS A 172 -4.71 3.90 -2.49
N ILE A 173 -4.07 4.75 -1.69
CA ILE A 173 -3.13 5.76 -2.17
C ILE A 173 -1.93 5.08 -2.83
N MET A 174 -1.36 4.06 -2.19
CA MET A 174 -0.28 3.24 -2.75
C MET A 174 -0.66 2.64 -4.10
N GLY A 175 -1.88 2.11 -4.22
CA GLY A 175 -2.37 1.57 -5.50
C GLY A 175 -2.44 2.63 -6.60
N LYS A 176 -2.80 3.88 -6.27
CA LYS A 176 -2.76 4.99 -7.23
C LYS A 176 -1.33 5.32 -7.64
N ILE A 177 -0.41 5.42 -6.69
CA ILE A 177 1.01 5.71 -6.95
C ILE A 177 1.57 4.65 -7.90
N ILE A 178 1.33 3.36 -7.62
CA ILE A 178 1.76 2.25 -8.48
C ILE A 178 1.12 2.35 -9.87
N ALA A 179 -0.18 2.66 -9.98
CA ALA A 179 -0.84 2.81 -11.27
C ALA A 179 -0.22 3.93 -12.11
N HIS A 180 0.02 5.11 -11.51
CA HIS A 180 0.70 6.21 -12.17
C HIS A 180 2.13 5.83 -12.60
N SER A 181 2.89 5.18 -11.71
CA SER A 181 4.24 4.71 -11.99
C SER A 181 4.30 3.75 -13.19
N ILE A 182 3.36 2.79 -13.27
CA ILE A 182 3.29 1.85 -14.39
C ILE A 182 2.95 2.59 -15.69
N VAL A 183 1.95 3.48 -15.68
CA VAL A 183 1.46 4.14 -16.90
C VAL A 183 2.46 5.18 -17.43
N GLN A 184 3.09 5.96 -16.54
CA GLN A 184 3.96 7.06 -16.92
C GLN A 184 5.40 6.60 -17.17
N CYS A 185 5.93 5.74 -16.30
CA CYS A 185 7.34 5.37 -16.29
C CYS A 185 7.57 3.92 -16.70
N GLY A 186 6.54 3.07 -16.66
CA GLY A 186 6.75 1.63 -16.86
C GLY A 186 7.48 0.97 -15.69
N VAL A 187 7.33 1.52 -14.49
CA VAL A 187 7.94 0.99 -13.26
C VAL A 187 6.85 0.46 -12.36
N GLY A 188 6.99 -0.80 -11.94
CA GLY A 188 6.04 -1.48 -11.07
C GLY A 188 6.41 -1.44 -9.59
N PHE A 189 5.73 -2.26 -8.80
CA PHE A 189 6.05 -2.62 -7.43
C PHE A 189 6.33 -4.13 -7.34
N PRO A 190 7.45 -4.63 -7.88
CA PRO A 190 7.68 -6.06 -8.07
C PRO A 190 8.18 -6.72 -6.79
N TYR A 191 7.41 -6.61 -5.71
CA TYR A 191 7.81 -7.16 -4.42
C TYR A 191 6.71 -8.02 -3.81
N LEU A 192 5.53 -8.12 -4.40
CA LEU A 192 4.42 -8.89 -3.83
C LEU A 192 4.69 -10.39 -3.90
N SER A 193 4.20 -11.13 -2.90
CA SER A 193 4.05 -12.58 -3.05
C SER A 193 3.05 -12.91 -4.17
N LEU A 194 3.24 -14.07 -4.81
CA LEU A 194 2.37 -14.55 -5.89
C LEU A 194 0.89 -14.60 -5.46
N VAL A 195 0.61 -15.00 -4.22
CA VAL A 195 -0.77 -15.02 -3.68
C VAL A 195 -1.38 -13.61 -3.67
N CYS A 196 -0.61 -12.62 -3.21
CA CYS A 196 -1.06 -11.24 -3.18
C CYS A 196 -1.29 -10.72 -4.59
N TYR A 197 -0.39 -11.01 -5.52
CA TYR A 197 -0.54 -10.63 -6.92
C TYR A 197 -1.80 -11.23 -7.56
N TRP A 198 -1.97 -12.55 -7.50
CA TRP A 198 -3.12 -13.20 -8.11
C TRP A 198 -4.43 -12.75 -7.51
N TYR A 199 -4.48 -12.46 -6.20
CA TYR A 199 -5.65 -11.83 -5.60
C TYR A 199 -5.84 -10.39 -6.08
N LEU A 200 -4.76 -9.60 -6.12
CA LEU A 200 -4.76 -8.19 -6.53
C LEU A 200 -5.31 -8.02 -7.94
N ILE A 201 -5.02 -8.89 -8.89
CA ILE A 201 -5.55 -8.77 -10.25
C ILE A 201 -6.92 -9.44 -10.42
N THR A 202 -7.15 -10.60 -9.83
CA THR A 202 -8.40 -11.37 -10.09
C THR A 202 -9.54 -11.06 -9.14
N GLY A 203 -9.23 -10.69 -7.89
CA GLY A 203 -10.21 -10.56 -6.80
C GLY A 203 -10.72 -11.90 -6.28
N ASP A 204 -10.23 -13.01 -6.83
CA ASP A 204 -10.66 -14.37 -6.53
C ASP A 204 -9.75 -14.99 -5.47
N VAL A 205 -10.33 -15.24 -4.29
CA VAL A 205 -9.65 -15.83 -3.14
C VAL A 205 -9.20 -17.27 -3.43
N SER A 206 -10.05 -18.07 -4.07
CA SER A 206 -9.79 -19.48 -4.37
C SER A 206 -8.69 -19.64 -5.40
N LYS A 207 -8.68 -18.78 -6.42
CA LYS A 207 -7.60 -18.75 -7.40
C LYS A 207 -6.28 -18.25 -6.81
N ALA A 208 -6.32 -17.22 -5.96
CA ALA A 208 -5.11 -16.68 -5.37
C ALA A 208 -4.41 -17.66 -4.42
N ILE A 209 -5.18 -18.34 -3.56
CA ILE A 209 -4.62 -19.22 -2.54
C ILE A 209 -3.94 -20.47 -3.13
N SER A 210 -4.29 -20.87 -4.37
CA SER A 210 -3.59 -21.98 -5.04
C SER A 210 -2.12 -21.67 -5.36
N TYR A 211 -1.70 -20.40 -5.29
CA TYR A 211 -0.31 -19.97 -5.43
C TYR A 211 0.41 -19.85 -4.08
N GLY A 212 -0.28 -20.14 -2.97
CA GLY A 212 0.27 -19.99 -1.62
C GLY A 212 1.01 -21.22 -1.14
N ASN A 213 2.10 -20.99 -0.43
CA ASN A 213 2.88 -22.06 0.21
C ASN A 213 3.20 -21.70 1.67
N THR A 214 3.86 -22.62 2.38
CA THR A 214 4.19 -22.45 3.80
C THR A 214 5.18 -21.30 4.06
N GLU A 215 5.95 -20.87 3.05
CA GLU A 215 6.87 -19.74 3.17
C GLU A 215 6.11 -18.40 3.25
N ASP A 216 4.88 -18.34 2.75
CA ASP A 216 4.01 -17.16 2.83
C ASP A 216 3.37 -16.97 4.22
N VAL A 217 3.48 -17.96 5.12
CA VAL A 217 3.00 -17.86 6.50
C VAL A 217 4.00 -17.03 7.32
N ARG A 218 3.61 -15.79 7.64
CA ARG A 218 4.47 -14.81 8.34
C ARG A 218 4.54 -14.99 9.85
N ASP A 219 3.47 -15.51 10.44
CA ASP A 219 3.38 -15.72 11.87
C ASP A 219 4.02 -17.06 12.25
N ILE A 220 5.05 -17.00 13.08
CA ILE A 220 5.85 -18.16 13.52
C ILE A 220 4.97 -19.19 14.23
N GLY A 221 4.01 -18.76 15.06
CA GLY A 221 3.13 -19.66 15.78
C GLY A 221 2.19 -20.43 14.85
N TYR A 222 1.67 -19.77 13.81
CA TYR A 222 0.89 -20.46 12.78
C TYR A 222 1.76 -21.36 11.90
N ALA A 223 2.99 -20.95 11.56
CA ALA A 223 3.92 -21.78 10.80
C ALA A 223 4.24 -23.08 11.56
N ASP A 224 4.59 -22.97 12.85
CA ASP A 224 4.85 -24.12 13.72
C ASP A 224 3.64 -25.04 13.85
N LEU A 225 2.44 -24.46 13.99
CA LEU A 225 1.20 -25.23 14.03
C LEU A 225 0.97 -25.98 12.72
N ILE A 226 1.15 -25.32 11.56
CA ILE A 226 1.02 -25.94 10.25
C ILE A 226 2.05 -27.06 10.07
N HIS A 227 3.31 -26.85 10.49
CA HIS A 227 4.34 -27.89 10.42
C HIS A 227 3.99 -29.10 11.31
N LYS A 228 3.57 -28.88 12.55
CA LYS A 228 3.09 -29.97 13.44
C LYS A 228 1.91 -30.72 12.82
N LEU A 229 0.99 -29.99 12.20
CA LEU A 229 -0.13 -30.58 11.48
C LEU A 229 0.32 -31.34 10.24
N LEU A 230 1.40 -30.98 9.56
CA LEU A 230 1.96 -31.70 8.41
C LEU A 230 2.87 -32.88 8.79
N ASP A 231 3.39 -32.91 10.01
CA ASP A 231 4.25 -33.99 10.51
C ASP A 231 3.53 -35.05 11.36
N ALA A 232 2.30 -34.78 11.82
CA ALA A 232 1.49 -35.73 12.59
C ALA A 232 1.30 -37.07 11.85
N LYS A 233 1.57 -38.19 12.53
CA LYS A 233 1.59 -39.55 11.94
C LYS A 233 0.33 -40.37 12.22
N THR A 234 -0.49 -39.98 13.20
CA THR A 234 -1.65 -40.74 13.69
C THR A 234 -2.83 -39.82 14.01
N ASP A 235 -4.05 -40.25 13.62
CA ASP A 235 -5.29 -39.50 13.87
C ASP A 235 -5.65 -39.40 15.37
N GLU A 236 -5.08 -40.28 16.20
CA GLU A 236 -5.28 -40.30 17.66
C GLU A 236 -4.55 -39.16 18.39
N ASP A 237 -3.49 -38.59 17.81
CA ASP A 237 -2.77 -37.42 18.37
C ASP A 237 -3.53 -36.11 18.08
N MET A 238 -4.54 -36.16 17.23
CA MET A 238 -5.40 -35.05 16.84
C MET A 238 -6.78 -35.25 17.45
N ALA A 239 -7.06 -34.61 18.59
CA ALA A 239 -8.43 -34.44 19.13
C ALA A 239 -9.39 -33.66 18.18
N LEU A 240 -9.00 -33.51 16.92
CA LEU A 240 -9.58 -32.77 15.81
C LEU A 240 -10.33 -33.68 14.83
N LEU A 241 -10.83 -34.84 15.30
CA LEU A 241 -11.61 -35.86 14.57
C LEU A 241 -12.86 -35.36 13.82
N VAL A 242 -13.11 -34.05 13.75
CA VAL A 242 -14.22 -33.44 13.00
C VAL A 242 -13.76 -32.70 11.74
N LEU A 243 -12.50 -32.29 11.62
CA LEU A 243 -11.97 -31.67 10.40
C LEU A 243 -10.88 -32.54 9.76
N ASN A 244 -11.01 -32.76 8.45
CA ASN A 244 -9.93 -33.31 7.63
C ASN A 244 -8.67 -32.45 7.84
N ARG A 245 -7.57 -33.08 8.22
CA ARG A 245 -6.25 -32.47 8.42
C ARG A 245 -5.85 -31.55 7.27
N GLN A 246 -6.09 -31.99 6.03
CA GLN A 246 -5.82 -31.20 4.83
C GLN A 246 -6.66 -29.93 4.79
N LEU A 247 -7.96 -30.02 5.10
CA LEU A 247 -8.85 -28.87 5.18
C LEU A 247 -8.43 -27.90 6.29
N LEU A 248 -7.90 -28.40 7.41
CA LEU A 248 -7.41 -27.56 8.49
C LEU A 248 -6.16 -26.78 8.06
N VAL A 249 -5.18 -27.45 7.43
CA VAL A 249 -3.97 -26.80 6.89
C VAL A 249 -4.36 -25.75 5.85
N GLU A 250 -5.21 -26.10 4.89
CA GLU A 250 -5.69 -25.19 3.86
C GLU A 250 -6.44 -23.99 4.47
N SER A 251 -7.29 -24.21 5.46
CA SER A 251 -8.02 -23.14 6.16
C SER A 251 -7.08 -22.22 6.92
N LEU A 252 -6.06 -22.77 7.60
CA LEU A 252 -5.04 -21.98 8.30
C LEU A 252 -4.21 -21.17 7.32
N MET A 253 -3.75 -21.78 6.23
CA MET A 253 -3.03 -21.07 5.16
C MET A 253 -3.88 -19.96 4.56
N LEU A 254 -5.12 -20.25 4.17
CA LEU A 254 -6.05 -19.25 3.63
C LEU A 254 -6.27 -18.08 4.61
N HIS A 255 -6.47 -18.39 5.88
CA HIS A 255 -6.71 -17.37 6.91
C HIS A 255 -5.47 -16.49 7.11
N THR A 256 -4.31 -17.14 7.30
CA THR A 256 -3.06 -16.50 7.70
C THR A 256 -2.29 -15.85 6.56
N ILE A 257 -2.49 -16.28 5.31
CA ILE A 257 -1.85 -15.70 4.12
C ILE A 257 -2.75 -14.59 3.54
N LEU A 258 -4.02 -14.89 3.27
CA LEU A 258 -4.85 -14.00 2.46
C LEU A 258 -6.00 -13.33 3.22
N SER A 259 -6.79 -14.09 3.99
CA SER A 259 -8.05 -13.57 4.55
C SER A 259 -7.85 -12.37 5.48
N LYS A 260 -6.81 -12.39 6.33
CA LYS A 260 -6.46 -11.27 7.22
C LYS A 260 -6.08 -9.99 6.46
N ARG A 261 -5.55 -10.12 5.24
CA ARG A 261 -5.02 -9.00 4.43
C ARG A 261 -5.98 -8.56 3.33
N LYS A 262 -7.08 -9.27 3.13
CA LYS A 262 -8.04 -9.04 2.05
C LYS A 262 -8.48 -7.57 1.97
N VAL A 263 -8.80 -6.96 3.10
CA VAL A 263 -9.24 -5.55 3.15
C VAL A 263 -8.19 -4.57 2.61
N LEU A 264 -6.91 -4.83 2.86
CA LEU A 264 -5.79 -4.01 2.38
C LEU A 264 -5.59 -4.20 0.88
N LEU A 265 -5.67 -5.45 0.41
CA LEU A 265 -5.59 -5.76 -1.02
C LEU A 265 -6.80 -5.20 -1.78
N ASP A 266 -8.01 -5.19 -1.20
CA ASP A 266 -9.18 -4.54 -1.78
C ASP A 266 -8.97 -3.01 -1.92
N GLN A 267 -8.34 -2.38 -0.92
CA GLN A 267 -7.98 -0.96 -1.02
C GLN A 267 -6.94 -0.71 -2.12
N LEU A 268 -5.91 -1.56 -2.20
CA LEU A 268 -4.88 -1.49 -3.24
C LEU A 268 -5.50 -1.65 -4.64
N ARG A 269 -6.42 -2.61 -4.81
CA ARG A 269 -7.23 -2.80 -6.04
C ARG A 269 -7.94 -1.51 -6.44
N LYS A 270 -8.66 -0.89 -5.52
CA LYS A 270 -9.34 0.41 -5.75
C LYS A 270 -8.39 1.54 -6.12
N GLY A 271 -7.12 1.45 -5.74
CA GLY A 271 -6.09 2.37 -6.19
C GLY A 271 -5.72 2.13 -7.65
N LEU A 272 -5.49 0.86 -8.01
CA LEU A 272 -5.10 0.42 -9.37
C LEU A 272 -6.20 0.56 -10.43
N GLU A 273 -7.46 0.67 -10.05
CA GLU A 273 -8.55 1.05 -10.96
C GLU A 273 -8.31 2.45 -11.57
N THR A 274 -7.48 3.28 -10.92
CA THR A 274 -7.06 4.58 -11.48
C THR A 274 -6.23 4.36 -12.74
N LEU A 275 -6.51 5.11 -13.81
CA LEU A 275 -5.90 4.96 -15.14
C LEU A 275 -6.19 3.61 -15.84
N GLY A 276 -7.08 2.78 -15.30
CA GLY A 276 -7.47 1.50 -15.93
C GLY A 276 -6.45 0.36 -15.81
N VAL A 277 -5.48 0.48 -14.91
CA VAL A 277 -4.38 -0.50 -14.78
C VAL A 277 -4.90 -1.85 -14.33
N LEU A 278 -5.83 -1.89 -13.37
CA LEU A 278 -6.39 -3.14 -12.85
C LEU A 278 -7.12 -3.93 -13.95
N GLU A 279 -7.91 -3.25 -14.78
CA GLU A 279 -8.69 -3.85 -15.85
C GLU A 279 -7.79 -4.46 -16.93
N GLU A 280 -6.72 -3.75 -17.32
CA GLU A 280 -5.75 -4.25 -18.29
C GLU A 280 -4.89 -5.39 -17.71
N ALA A 281 -4.52 -5.30 -16.44
CA ALA A 281 -3.81 -6.37 -15.74
C ALA A 281 -4.65 -7.64 -15.60
N ALA A 282 -5.95 -7.51 -15.33
CA ALA A 282 -6.87 -8.63 -15.27
C ALA A 282 -7.05 -9.34 -16.63
N LYS A 283 -6.98 -8.59 -17.74
CA LYS A 283 -7.03 -9.15 -19.11
C LYS A 283 -5.73 -9.85 -19.51
N ARG A 284 -4.58 -9.35 -19.04
CA ARG A 284 -3.24 -9.90 -19.37
C ARG A 284 -2.39 -10.19 -18.12
N PRO A 285 -2.82 -11.11 -17.22
CA PRO A 285 -2.14 -11.39 -15.95
C PRO A 285 -0.65 -11.70 -16.07
N LEU A 286 -0.26 -12.56 -17.00
CA LEU A 286 1.14 -12.99 -17.11
C LEU A 286 2.07 -11.85 -17.55
N MET A 287 1.55 -10.90 -18.34
CA MET A 287 2.31 -9.75 -18.80
C MET A 287 2.52 -8.72 -17.69
N PHE A 288 1.54 -8.58 -16.80
CA PHE A 288 1.62 -7.63 -15.69
C PHE A 288 2.35 -8.18 -14.47
N GLU A 289 2.60 -9.49 -14.41
CA GLU A 289 3.21 -10.15 -13.25
C GLU A 289 4.57 -9.54 -12.89
N SER A 290 5.41 -9.23 -13.88
CA SER A 290 6.73 -8.64 -13.67
C SER A 290 6.70 -7.23 -13.08
N PHE A 291 5.55 -6.54 -13.12
CA PHE A 291 5.39 -5.26 -12.42
C PHE A 291 5.06 -5.44 -10.94
N PHE A 292 4.64 -6.62 -10.48
CA PHE A 292 4.13 -6.81 -9.12
C PHE A 292 4.85 -7.91 -8.34
N VAL A 293 5.47 -8.86 -9.02
CA VAL A 293 6.19 -9.96 -8.41
C VAL A 293 7.63 -9.93 -8.89
N SER A 294 8.59 -9.98 -7.96
CA SER A 294 10.00 -10.18 -8.30
C SER A 294 10.10 -11.48 -9.08
N SER A 295 10.51 -11.40 -10.35
CA SER A 295 11.08 -12.56 -10.99
C SER A 295 12.46 -12.78 -10.38
N ASP A 296 12.67 -13.90 -9.70
CA ASP A 296 14.01 -14.36 -9.33
C ASP A 296 14.83 -14.77 -10.56
N GLU A 297 14.32 -14.49 -11.77
CA GLU A 297 15.07 -14.54 -13.00
C GLU A 297 16.34 -13.73 -12.82
N ASN A 298 17.46 -14.45 -12.77
CA ASN A 298 18.79 -13.89 -12.62
C ASN A 298 18.95 -12.70 -13.58
N LEU A 299 19.07 -11.50 -13.02
CA LEU A 299 19.58 -10.35 -13.72
C LEU A 299 20.91 -10.76 -14.35
N THR A 300 21.00 -10.73 -15.68
CA THR A 300 22.21 -11.06 -16.43
C THR A 300 22.66 -9.87 -17.25
N SER A 301 23.95 -9.83 -17.56
CA SER A 301 24.54 -8.81 -18.43
C SER A 301 23.80 -8.74 -19.78
N ASP A 302 23.41 -9.88 -20.36
CA ASP A 302 22.66 -9.90 -21.62
C ASP A 302 21.27 -9.23 -21.54
N LYS A 303 20.56 -9.41 -20.42
CA LYS A 303 19.27 -8.75 -20.20
C LYS A 303 19.44 -7.24 -20.04
N VAL A 304 20.48 -6.82 -19.30
CA VAL A 304 20.81 -5.39 -19.15
C VAL A 304 21.16 -4.80 -20.51
N LYS A 305 22.07 -5.41 -21.27
CA LYS A 305 22.42 -4.95 -22.63
C LYS A 305 21.21 -4.88 -23.56
N GLY A 306 20.31 -5.86 -23.52
CA GLY A 306 19.08 -5.85 -24.31
C GLY A 306 18.10 -4.71 -23.98
N SER A 307 18.15 -4.21 -22.74
CA SER A 307 17.35 -3.08 -22.27
C SER A 307 17.93 -1.71 -22.61
N LEU A 308 19.20 -1.63 -23.00
CA LEU A 308 19.85 -0.37 -23.40
C LEU A 308 19.48 0.01 -24.83
N THR A 309 19.38 1.31 -25.09
CA THR A 309 19.23 1.91 -26.41
C THR A 309 20.30 2.97 -26.59
N PHE A 310 21.05 2.88 -27.68
CA PHE A 310 22.11 3.82 -28.03
C PHE A 310 21.66 4.71 -29.20
N PRO A 311 22.25 5.92 -29.35
CA PRO A 311 22.01 6.76 -30.51
C PRO A 311 22.39 6.05 -31.82
N GLY A 312 21.62 6.29 -32.88
CA GLY A 312 21.90 5.67 -34.20
C GLY A 312 23.12 6.27 -34.90
N ASP A 313 23.34 7.57 -34.71
CA ASP A 313 24.49 8.31 -35.24
C ASP A 313 25.49 8.53 -34.09
N MET A 314 26.60 7.80 -34.10
CA MET A 314 27.69 7.93 -33.13
C MET A 314 29.02 8.16 -33.85
N ASP A 315 29.88 9.01 -33.29
CA ASP A 315 31.26 9.17 -33.74
C ASP A 315 32.17 8.03 -33.24
N ASP A 316 33.42 7.99 -33.70
CA ASP A 316 34.38 6.94 -33.35
C ASP A 316 34.67 6.87 -31.84
N ASP A 317 34.70 8.03 -31.15
CA ASP A 317 34.95 8.11 -29.71
C ASP A 317 33.75 7.57 -28.92
N GLN A 318 32.53 7.89 -29.36
CA GLN A 318 31.28 7.41 -28.78
C GLN A 318 31.09 5.90 -28.99
N VAL A 319 31.42 5.38 -30.18
CA VAL A 319 31.42 3.94 -30.46
C VAL A 319 32.40 3.21 -29.55
N GLN A 320 33.58 3.79 -29.32
CA GLN A 320 34.57 3.22 -28.41
C GLN A 320 34.07 3.23 -26.95
N THR A 321 33.45 4.33 -26.51
CA THR A 321 32.87 4.44 -25.16
C THR A 321 31.70 3.47 -24.97
N MET A 322 30.84 3.31 -25.97
CA MET A 322 29.80 2.29 -25.97
C MET A 322 30.39 0.89 -25.76
N ALA A 323 31.44 0.54 -26.51
CA ALA A 323 32.09 -0.76 -26.39
C ALA A 323 32.66 -0.98 -24.97
N TYR A 324 33.29 0.04 -24.38
CA TYR A 324 33.77 0.00 -23.00
C TYR A 324 32.63 -0.16 -21.99
N PHE A 325 31.50 0.53 -22.17
CA PHE A 325 30.36 0.39 -21.27
C PHE A 325 29.73 -1.01 -21.34
N LEU A 326 29.58 -1.57 -22.55
CA LEU A 326 29.07 -2.94 -22.71
C LEU A 326 30.02 -3.98 -22.11
N GLN A 327 31.34 -3.78 -22.26
CA GLN A 327 32.34 -4.61 -21.60
C GLN A 327 32.23 -4.53 -20.07
N PHE A 328 32.06 -3.33 -19.52
CA PHE A 328 31.85 -3.14 -18.08
C PHE A 328 30.64 -3.95 -17.58
N VAL A 329 29.50 -3.87 -18.29
CA VAL A 329 28.29 -4.64 -17.97
C VAL A 329 28.52 -6.15 -18.01
N ASP A 330 29.36 -6.63 -18.92
CA ASP A 330 29.74 -8.06 -19.00
C ASP A 330 30.66 -8.52 -17.85
N GLU A 331 31.43 -7.59 -17.26
CA GLU A 331 32.32 -7.88 -16.12
C GLU A 331 31.64 -7.73 -14.74
N CYS A 332 30.45 -7.11 -14.68
CA CYS A 332 29.69 -6.91 -13.45
C CYS A 332 29.19 -8.23 -12.84
N THR A 333 29.24 -8.33 -11.51
CA THR A 333 28.52 -9.36 -10.74
C THR A 333 27.01 -9.08 -10.74
N LYS A 334 26.19 -10.02 -10.25
CA LYS A 334 24.74 -9.83 -10.16
C LYS A 334 24.39 -8.62 -9.28
N GLU A 335 25.16 -8.41 -8.22
CA GLU A 335 25.04 -7.31 -7.28
C GLU A 335 25.44 -5.99 -7.94
N ASP A 336 26.57 -5.95 -8.66
CA ASP A 336 26.98 -4.76 -9.42
C ASP A 336 25.94 -4.36 -10.47
N LEU A 337 25.30 -5.34 -11.13
CA LEU A 337 24.21 -5.09 -12.07
C LEU A 337 22.98 -4.51 -11.37
N LYS A 338 22.63 -4.98 -10.17
CA LYS A 338 21.52 -4.41 -9.39
C LYS A 338 21.81 -2.95 -9.04
N ASP A 339 23.03 -2.65 -8.63
CA ASP A 339 23.45 -1.29 -8.27
C ASP A 339 23.48 -0.37 -9.50
N LEU A 340 23.92 -0.87 -10.65
CA LEU A 340 23.84 -0.16 -11.93
C LEU A 340 22.39 0.16 -12.32
N ILE A 341 21.48 -0.81 -12.26
CA ILE A 341 20.07 -0.57 -12.58
C ILE A 341 19.44 0.39 -11.57
N ARG A 342 19.79 0.28 -10.28
CA ARG A 342 19.33 1.20 -9.23
C ARG A 342 19.84 2.62 -9.46
N PHE A 343 21.10 2.79 -9.83
CA PHE A 343 21.67 4.09 -10.17
C PHE A 343 20.93 4.73 -11.35
N ILE A 344 20.66 3.96 -12.40
CA ILE A 344 20.04 4.48 -13.63
C ILE A 344 18.55 4.76 -13.46
N THR A 345 17.82 3.87 -12.78
CA THR A 345 16.34 3.86 -12.80
C THR A 345 15.72 4.23 -11.45
N GLY A 346 16.52 4.32 -10.39
CA GLY A 346 16.03 4.46 -9.02
C GLY A 346 15.46 3.17 -8.42
N SER A 347 15.48 2.05 -9.15
CA SER A 347 14.93 0.77 -8.71
C SER A 347 15.83 -0.40 -9.10
N THR A 348 15.73 -1.53 -8.41
CA THR A 348 16.54 -2.75 -8.68
C THR A 348 16.04 -3.65 -9.82
N PRO A 349 14.74 -3.72 -10.15
CA PRO A 349 14.23 -4.51 -11.28
C PRO A 349 14.51 -3.80 -12.61
N LEU A 350 14.81 -4.60 -13.65
CA LEU A 350 14.88 -4.08 -15.02
C LEU A 350 13.50 -3.55 -15.47
N PRO A 351 13.46 -2.38 -16.13
CA PRO A 351 12.20 -1.88 -16.70
C PRO A 351 11.69 -2.83 -17.78
N SER A 352 10.42 -3.24 -17.68
CA SER A 352 9.82 -4.22 -18.60
C SER A 352 9.17 -3.58 -19.84
N SER A 353 8.76 -2.31 -19.75
CA SER A 353 8.02 -1.62 -20.82
C SER A 353 8.77 -0.47 -21.48
N ARG A 354 9.89 -0.01 -20.91
CA ARG A 354 10.70 1.09 -21.44
C ARG A 354 12.16 0.68 -21.49
N LYS A 355 12.87 1.11 -22.54
CA LYS A 355 14.31 0.89 -22.62
C LYS A 355 15.06 2.02 -21.92
N ILE A 356 16.23 1.69 -21.39
CA ILE A 356 17.16 2.66 -20.83
C ILE A 356 17.88 3.34 -22.00
N GLU A 357 17.80 4.66 -22.06
CA GLU A 357 18.46 5.46 -23.09
C GLU A 357 19.88 5.83 -22.64
N VAL A 358 20.88 5.52 -23.46
CA VAL A 358 22.26 5.95 -23.25
C VAL A 358 22.50 7.21 -24.06
N GLN A 359 22.95 8.27 -23.40
CA GLN A 359 23.31 9.54 -24.04
C GLN A 359 24.80 9.80 -23.85
N PHE A 360 25.40 10.40 -24.88
CA PHE A 360 26.80 10.81 -24.85
C PHE A 360 26.87 12.33 -24.75
N ASP A 361 27.31 12.82 -23.60
CA ASP A 361 27.44 14.25 -23.38
C ASP A 361 28.84 14.73 -23.79
N VAL A 362 28.86 15.91 -24.41
CA VAL A 362 30.08 16.60 -24.85
C VAL A 362 30.64 17.48 -23.72
N THR A 363 29.81 17.83 -22.73
CA THR A 363 30.14 18.73 -21.64
C THR A 363 30.24 18.00 -20.30
N ASP A 364 31.27 18.35 -19.54
CA ASP A 364 31.55 18.04 -18.13
C ASP A 364 32.13 16.67 -17.75
N GLY A 365 32.30 15.72 -18.68
CA GLY A 365 33.09 14.50 -18.40
C GLY A 365 32.59 13.67 -17.21
N CYS A 366 31.38 13.95 -16.72
CA CYS A 366 30.77 13.31 -15.56
C CYS A 366 29.77 12.25 -16.01
N ILE A 367 29.70 11.15 -15.26
CA ILE A 367 28.66 10.14 -15.44
C ILE A 367 27.52 10.49 -14.49
N PHE A 368 26.30 10.61 -15.01
CA PHE A 368 25.11 10.80 -14.19
C PHE A 368 23.91 10.08 -14.80
N ALA A 369 22.86 9.89 -14.01
CA ALA A 369 21.62 9.29 -14.45
C ALA A 369 20.43 10.21 -14.19
N SER A 370 19.51 10.24 -15.15
CA SER A 370 18.20 10.85 -15.00
C SER A 370 17.18 9.73 -14.76
N THR A 371 16.96 9.38 -13.50
CA THR A 371 16.10 8.25 -13.08
C THR A 371 14.68 8.36 -13.62
N CYS A 372 14.08 9.56 -13.57
CA CYS A 372 12.74 9.84 -14.10
C CYS A 372 12.63 9.62 -15.62
N LEU A 373 13.74 9.83 -16.35
CA LEU A 373 13.78 9.69 -17.81
C LEU A 373 14.31 8.33 -18.26
N MET A 374 14.78 7.50 -17.32
CA MET A 374 15.51 6.25 -17.60
C MET A 374 16.70 6.48 -18.54
N GLN A 375 17.48 7.51 -18.26
CA GLN A 375 18.63 7.90 -19.07
C GLN A 375 19.91 7.80 -18.25
N ILE A 376 20.97 7.28 -18.89
CA ILE A 376 22.34 7.39 -18.39
C ILE A 376 23.15 8.24 -19.35
N HIS A 377 23.86 9.20 -18.78
CA HIS A 377 24.72 10.12 -19.50
C HIS A 377 26.18 9.70 -19.29
N LEU A 378 26.86 9.43 -20.39
CA LEU A 378 28.26 9.05 -20.42
C LEU A 378 29.07 10.15 -21.13
N PRO A 379 30.32 10.42 -20.70
CA PRO A 379 31.24 11.21 -21.50
C PRO A 379 31.42 10.62 -22.89
N SER A 380 31.51 11.45 -23.92
CA SER A 380 31.66 10.98 -25.30
C SER A 380 32.98 10.20 -25.54
N LYS A 381 33.99 10.40 -24.68
CA LYS A 381 35.32 9.80 -24.83
C LYS A 381 35.90 9.40 -23.49
N PHE A 382 36.54 8.23 -23.47
CA PHE A 382 37.48 7.79 -22.44
C PHE A 382 38.79 7.36 -23.10
N ASP A 383 39.92 7.67 -22.47
CA ASP A 383 41.24 7.30 -23.00
C ASP A 383 41.48 5.79 -22.98
N THR A 384 40.96 5.11 -21.94
CA THR A 384 41.08 3.66 -21.78
C THR A 384 39.84 3.07 -21.10
N TYR A 385 39.65 1.76 -21.28
CA TYR A 385 38.63 1.00 -20.55
C TYR A 385 38.76 1.18 -19.02
N ASP A 386 39.98 1.17 -18.48
CA ASP A 386 40.23 1.30 -17.04
C ASP A 386 39.73 2.65 -16.49
N THR A 387 39.84 3.74 -17.27
CA THR A 387 39.32 5.05 -16.84
C THR A 387 37.80 5.06 -16.74
N LEU A 388 37.10 4.45 -17.70
CA LEU A 388 35.64 4.28 -17.66
C LEU A 388 35.22 3.38 -16.50
N LYS A 389 35.88 2.22 -16.34
CA LYS A 389 35.59 1.27 -15.27
C LYS A 389 35.75 1.92 -13.89
N MET A 390 36.81 2.68 -13.68
CA MET A 390 37.04 3.41 -12.43
C MET A 390 35.97 4.47 -12.19
N ALA A 391 35.58 5.23 -13.22
CA ALA A 391 34.52 6.24 -13.12
C ALA A 391 33.17 5.60 -12.77
N LEU A 392 32.74 4.56 -13.49
CA LEU A 392 31.49 3.84 -13.22
C LEU A 392 31.51 3.18 -11.85
N THR A 393 32.60 2.50 -11.46
CA THR A 393 32.71 1.90 -10.12
C THR A 393 32.59 2.97 -9.03
N THR A 394 33.15 4.16 -9.26
CA THR A 394 33.10 5.26 -8.28
C THR A 394 31.70 5.85 -8.14
N VAL A 395 30.96 5.96 -9.25
CA VAL A 395 29.65 6.62 -9.28
C VAL A 395 28.50 5.66 -8.98
N VAL A 396 28.63 4.40 -9.40
CA VAL A 396 27.58 3.37 -9.34
C VAL A 396 27.74 2.43 -8.15
N LEU A 397 28.96 1.95 -7.89
CA LEU A 397 29.24 0.86 -6.96
C LEU A 397 29.73 1.34 -5.58
N ARG A 398 29.50 2.62 -5.25
CA ARG A 398 29.73 3.14 -3.92
C ARG A 398 28.39 3.27 -3.19
N ASP A 399 28.22 2.49 -2.12
CA ASP A 399 27.48 2.99 -0.96
C ASP A 399 28.01 2.39 0.37
N GLU A 400 27.82 3.15 1.46
CA GLU A 400 28.03 2.82 2.90
C GLU A 400 29.24 3.37 3.73
N LYS A 401 29.96 4.45 3.36
CA LYS A 401 30.93 5.08 4.33
C LYS A 401 31.03 6.60 4.43
N SER A 402 30.09 7.40 3.91
CA SER A 402 30.17 8.88 4.06
C SER A 402 28.97 9.58 4.68
N SER A 403 27.96 8.90 5.19
CA SER A 403 26.96 9.48 6.10
C SER A 403 27.48 9.50 7.55
N ASN A 404 28.67 10.06 7.75
CA ASN A 404 29.22 10.51 9.04
C ASN A 404 30.46 11.38 8.77
N ALA A 405 30.25 12.56 8.20
CA ALA A 405 31.05 13.78 8.36
C ALA A 405 30.64 14.79 7.28
N MET A 406 29.67 15.65 7.55
CA MET A 406 29.93 17.03 7.99
C MET A 406 28.62 17.71 8.41
#